data_AF-A0A954RTU0-F1
#
_entry.id   AF-A0A954RTU0-F1
#
_cell.length_a   1.000
_cell.length_b   1.000
_cell.length_c   1.000
_cell.angle_alpha   90.00
_cell.angle_beta   90.00
_cell.angle_gamma   90.00
#
_symmetry.space_group_name_H-M   'P 1'
#
loop_
_entity.id
_entity.type
_entity.pdbx_description
1 polymer ?
#
loop_
_entity_poly.entity_id
_entity_poly.type
_entity_poly.pdbx_seq_one_letter_code
_entity_poly.pdbx_strand_id
1 'polypeptide(L)'
;MDTQPVATLVTAEEMAGHERMLAELAELRERSSEDNFYLGERNVKLLRRALQKSANQPPSVKQWQLLMQLGEFELRLGNERESLRRYSDAIRTGSKLPEKMPQGTLAKSLFELGIAFMRFGETENCCARNSPDSCLLPIRGSGIHTQRTGSEQAIAAFRRVLAATSPTSDYHLQAQWLLNLAYMTLGE
;
A
#
# COMPACT_ATOMS: atom_id res chain seq x y z
N MET A 1 -13.93 -10.93 51.47
CA MET A 1 -12.64 -10.24 51.27
C MET A 1 -12.90 -9.16 50.24
N ASP A 2 -13.20 -7.95 50.73
CA ASP A 2 -13.51 -6.79 49.90
C ASP A 2 -12.22 -6.26 49.27
N THR A 3 -12.10 -6.34 47.95
CA THR A 3 -11.07 -5.61 47.20
C THR A 3 -11.55 -4.18 46.99
N GLN A 4 -11.09 -3.25 47.82
CA GLN A 4 -11.27 -1.83 47.54
C GLN A 4 -10.54 -1.45 46.24
N PRO A 5 -11.12 -0.60 45.39
CA PRO A 5 -10.44 -0.09 44.21
C PRO A 5 -9.32 0.86 44.65
N VAL A 6 -8.07 0.53 44.33
CA VAL A 6 -6.95 1.46 44.46
C VAL A 6 -7.14 2.54 43.41
N ALA A 7 -7.70 3.69 43.81
CA ALA A 7 -7.69 4.88 42.97
C ALA A 7 -6.24 5.39 42.91
N THR A 8 -5.57 5.13 41.79
CA THR A 8 -4.25 5.71 41.52
C THR A 8 -4.40 7.21 41.39
N LEU A 9 -3.99 7.96 42.41
CA LEU A 9 -4.00 9.42 42.39
C LEU A 9 -2.89 9.89 41.42
N VAL A 10 -3.30 10.39 40.26
CA VAL A 10 -2.39 11.05 39.32
C VAL A 10 -1.89 12.35 39.95
N THR A 11 -0.58 12.51 40.04
CA THR A 11 0.06 13.70 40.61
C THR A 11 -0.10 14.92 39.70
N ALA A 12 -0.02 16.12 40.27
CA ALA A 12 -0.05 17.36 39.48
C ALA A 12 1.10 17.45 38.46
N GLU A 13 2.25 16.84 38.78
CA GLU A 13 3.39 16.74 37.86
C GLU A 13 3.09 15.81 36.69
N GLU A 14 2.46 14.66 36.93
CA GLU A 14 1.99 13.75 35.87
C GLU A 14 0.91 14.41 35.01
N MET A 15 -0.02 15.17 35.59
CA MET A 15 -1.01 15.94 34.84
C MET A 15 -0.34 17.01 33.96
N ALA A 16 0.62 17.76 34.50
CA ALA A 16 1.36 18.75 33.73
C ALA A 16 2.21 18.12 32.61
N GLY A 17 2.76 16.93 32.85
CA GLY A 17 3.45 16.13 31.83
C GLY A 17 2.51 15.66 30.72
N HIS A 18 1.31 15.20 31.10
CA HIS A 18 0.27 14.81 30.16
C HIS A 18 -0.15 15.97 29.25
N GLU A 19 -0.41 17.16 29.81
CA GLU A 19 -0.76 18.35 29.03
C GLU A 19 0.34 18.75 28.03
N ARG A 20 1.63 18.66 28.42
CA ARG A 20 2.75 18.89 27.49
C ARG A 20 2.77 17.86 26.36
N MET A 21 2.59 16.58 26.68
CA MET A 21 2.52 15.53 25.66
C MET A 21 1.38 15.79 24.66
N LEU A 22 0.19 16.16 25.16
CA LEU A 22 -0.96 16.49 24.29
C LEU A 22 -0.66 17.68 23.38
N ALA A 23 -0.02 18.73 23.89
CA ALA A 23 0.38 19.88 23.09
C ALA A 23 1.39 19.51 22.00
N GLU A 24 2.42 18.72 22.33
CA GLU A 24 3.41 18.25 21.35
C GLU A 24 2.77 17.36 20.27
N LEU A 25 1.91 16.40 20.66
CA LEU A 25 1.20 15.55 19.70
C LEU A 25 0.26 16.35 18.80
N ALA A 26 -0.39 17.39 19.33
CA ALA A 26 -1.22 18.29 18.53
C ALA A 26 -0.38 19.04 17.49
N GLU A 27 0.75 19.63 17.87
CA GLU A 27 1.65 20.31 16.92
C GLU A 27 2.16 19.35 15.85
N LEU A 28 2.60 18.16 16.26
CA LEU A 28 3.06 17.11 15.34
C LEU A 28 1.96 16.72 14.37
N ARG A 29 0.71 16.56 14.81
CA ARG A 29 -0.42 16.23 13.95
C ARG A 29 -0.63 17.29 12.87
N GLU A 30 -0.62 18.57 13.23
CA GLU A 30 -0.84 19.66 12.26
C GLU A 30 0.27 19.71 11.20
N ARG A 31 1.53 19.58 11.63
CA ARG A 31 2.70 19.67 10.73
C ARG A 31 2.94 18.42 9.91
N SER A 32 2.57 17.25 10.42
CA SER A 32 2.85 15.96 9.77
C SER A 32 2.24 15.85 8.38
N SER A 33 1.12 16.51 8.12
CA SER A 33 0.48 16.50 6.79
C SER A 33 1.38 17.08 5.69
N GLU A 34 2.30 17.99 6.01
CA GLU A 34 3.17 18.66 5.03
C GLU A 34 4.65 18.28 5.19
N ASP A 35 5.12 18.11 6.43
CA ASP A 35 6.54 17.90 6.74
C ASP A 35 6.93 16.42 6.81
N ASN A 36 5.97 15.52 7.08
CA ASN A 36 6.28 14.10 7.26
C ASN A 36 6.58 13.43 5.91
N PHE A 37 7.80 12.93 5.76
CA PHE A 37 8.23 12.28 4.51
C PHE A 37 7.43 11.01 4.17
N TYR A 38 6.94 10.29 5.17
CA TYR A 38 6.26 9.00 5.00
C TYR A 38 4.73 9.12 4.98
N LEU A 39 4.16 9.93 5.87
CA LEU A 39 2.72 10.07 6.09
C LEU A 39 2.16 11.44 5.63
N GLY A 40 3.01 12.31 5.08
CA GLY A 40 2.59 13.62 4.57
C GLY A 40 1.91 13.52 3.21
N GLU A 41 0.97 14.42 2.97
CA GLU A 41 0.18 14.52 1.74
C GLU A 41 0.84 15.40 0.67
N ARG A 42 1.89 16.15 1.02
CA ARG A 42 2.54 17.11 0.12
C ARG A 42 2.89 16.50 -1.23
N ASN A 43 3.51 15.31 -1.23
CA ASN A 43 3.91 14.61 -2.46
C ASN A 43 2.70 14.21 -3.30
N VAL A 44 1.63 13.70 -2.68
CA VAL A 44 0.38 13.37 -3.37
C VAL A 44 -0.24 14.62 -4.02
N LYS A 45 -0.32 15.74 -3.28
CA LYS A 45 -0.84 17.01 -3.79
C LYS A 45 -0.03 17.51 -5.01
N LEU A 46 1.29 17.46 -4.94
CA LEU A 46 2.18 17.87 -6.03
C LEU A 46 2.06 16.96 -7.25
N LEU A 47 2.06 15.64 -7.06
CA LEU A 47 1.96 14.65 -8.13
C LEU A 47 0.58 14.69 -8.82
N ARG A 48 -0.51 14.86 -8.06
CA ARG A 48 -1.87 15.04 -8.62
C ARG A 48 -1.93 16.28 -9.52
N ARG A 49 -1.37 17.42 -9.07
CA ARG A 49 -1.30 18.66 -9.87
C ARG A 49 -0.45 18.47 -11.14
N ALA A 50 0.69 17.79 -11.03
CA ALA A 50 1.54 17.51 -12.18
C ALA A 50 0.83 16.62 -13.21
N LEU A 51 0.15 15.57 -12.76
CA LEU A 51 -0.60 14.65 -13.61
C LEU A 51 -1.77 15.38 -14.30
N GLN A 52 -2.51 16.22 -13.58
CA GLN A 52 -3.60 17.03 -14.13
C GLN A 52 -3.11 17.97 -15.24
N LYS A 53 -1.95 18.62 -15.06
CA LYS A 53 -1.34 19.47 -16.11
C LYS A 53 -0.98 18.70 -17.38
N SER A 54 -0.73 17.39 -17.27
CA SER A 54 -0.44 16.50 -18.40
C SER A 54 -1.66 15.77 -18.96
N ALA A 55 -2.88 16.01 -18.45
CA ALA A 55 -4.05 15.17 -18.77
C ALA A 55 -4.42 15.13 -20.27
N ASN A 56 -4.18 16.23 -20.99
CA ASN A 56 -4.49 16.35 -22.43
C ASN A 56 -3.27 16.07 -23.33
N GLN A 57 -2.13 15.69 -22.75
CA GLN A 57 -0.94 15.35 -23.51
C GLN A 57 -0.99 13.90 -23.96
N PRO A 58 -0.35 13.54 -25.09
CA PRO A 58 -0.22 12.15 -25.48
C PRO A 58 0.52 11.34 -24.39
N PRO A 59 0.23 10.03 -24.26
CA PRO A 59 0.95 9.13 -23.36
C PRO A 59 2.47 9.32 -23.46
N SER A 60 3.13 9.50 -22.31
CA SER A 60 4.58 9.67 -22.24
C SER A 60 5.19 8.87 -21.10
N VAL A 61 6.50 8.58 -21.18
CA VAL A 61 7.27 7.96 -20.09
C VAL A 61 7.15 8.80 -18.81
N LYS A 62 7.16 10.14 -18.94
CA LYS A 62 6.97 11.06 -17.80
C LYS A 62 5.59 10.88 -17.15
N GLN A 63 4.53 10.73 -17.95
CA GLN A 63 3.18 10.47 -17.41
C GLN A 63 3.13 9.13 -16.68
N TRP A 64 3.75 8.08 -17.25
CA TRP A 64 3.90 6.79 -16.57
C TRP A 64 4.63 6.93 -15.22
N GLN A 65 5.76 7.65 -15.18
CA GLN A 65 6.52 7.89 -13.94
C GLN A 65 5.69 8.60 -12.88
N LEU A 66 4.92 9.62 -13.26
CA LEU A 66 4.02 10.35 -12.35
C LEU A 66 2.94 9.42 -11.79
N LEU A 67 2.36 8.56 -12.63
CA LEU A 67 1.34 7.59 -12.19
C LEU A 67 1.93 6.56 -11.22
N MET A 68 3.13 6.04 -11.50
CA MET A 68 3.81 5.10 -10.59
C MET A 68 4.12 5.72 -9.24
N GLN A 69 4.70 6.93 -9.21
CA GLN A 69 5.01 7.64 -7.97
C GLN A 69 3.74 7.99 -7.19
N LEU A 70 2.70 8.47 -7.89
CA LEU A 70 1.45 8.78 -7.24
C LEU A 70 0.81 7.52 -6.65
N GLY A 71 0.79 6.41 -7.39
CA GLY A 71 0.29 5.13 -6.89
C GLY A 71 0.98 4.67 -5.61
N GLU A 72 2.31 4.86 -5.52
CA GLU A 72 3.11 4.53 -4.34
C GLU A 72 2.73 5.39 -3.13
N PHE A 73 2.67 6.71 -3.29
CA PHE A 73 2.30 7.59 -2.18
C PHE A 73 0.84 7.41 -1.74
N GLU A 74 -0.09 7.21 -2.68
CA GLU A 74 -1.49 6.89 -2.36
C GLU A 74 -1.56 5.59 -1.55
N LEU A 75 -0.78 4.57 -1.91
CA LEU A 75 -0.73 3.32 -1.17
C LEU A 75 -0.19 3.54 0.25
N ARG A 76 0.90 4.29 0.41
CA ARG A 76 1.48 4.62 1.73
C ARG A 76 0.47 5.32 2.65
N LEU A 77 -0.35 6.21 2.11
CA LEU A 77 -1.42 6.90 2.85
C LEU A 77 -2.68 6.05 3.08
N GLY A 78 -2.73 4.80 2.62
CA GLY A 78 -3.90 3.93 2.74
C GLY A 78 -5.01 4.23 1.73
N ASN A 79 -4.78 5.09 0.74
CA ASN A 79 -5.71 5.36 -0.35
C ASN A 79 -5.66 4.25 -1.41
N GLU A 80 -5.89 3.01 -0.99
CA GLU A 80 -5.68 1.78 -1.77
C GLU A 80 -6.41 1.81 -3.13
N ARG A 81 -7.67 2.24 -3.14
CA ARG A 81 -8.46 2.32 -4.38
C ARG A 81 -7.88 3.33 -5.37
N GLU A 82 -7.33 4.45 -4.89
CA GLU A 82 -6.62 5.39 -5.75
C GLU A 82 -5.31 4.78 -6.24
N SER A 83 -4.54 4.14 -5.37
CA SER A 83 -3.29 3.45 -5.76
C SER A 83 -3.52 2.43 -6.87
N LEU A 84 -4.52 1.56 -6.73
CA LEU A 84 -4.91 0.58 -7.75
C LEU A 84 -5.26 1.25 -9.09
N ARG A 85 -6.01 2.36 -9.05
CA ARG A 85 -6.29 3.16 -10.26
C ARG A 85 -5.01 3.67 -10.90
N ARG A 86 -4.09 4.26 -10.11
CA ARG A 86 -2.86 4.86 -10.64
C ARG A 86 -1.92 3.83 -11.26
N TYR A 87 -1.73 2.67 -10.63
CA TYR A 87 -0.92 1.60 -11.22
C TYR A 87 -1.56 1.00 -12.47
N SER A 88 -2.89 0.83 -12.48
CA SER A 88 -3.62 0.37 -13.69
C SER A 88 -3.49 1.37 -14.84
N ASP A 89 -3.62 2.66 -14.54
CA ASP A 89 -3.43 3.74 -15.50
C ASP A 89 -1.98 3.79 -16.00
N ALA A 90 -1.00 3.54 -15.13
CA ALA A 90 0.42 3.47 -15.51
C ALA A 90 0.65 2.34 -16.52
N ILE A 91 0.17 1.12 -16.25
CA ILE A 91 0.29 -0.02 -17.17
C ILE A 91 -0.35 0.30 -18.53
N ARG A 92 -1.55 0.87 -18.53
CA ARG A 92 -2.25 1.27 -19.77
C ARG A 92 -1.54 2.39 -20.53
N THR A 93 -0.93 3.33 -19.81
CA THR A 93 -0.13 4.40 -20.40
C THR A 93 1.11 3.82 -21.05
N GLY A 94 1.84 2.95 -20.35
CA GLY A 94 3.04 2.28 -20.84
C GLY A 94 2.79 1.41 -22.08
N SER A 95 1.64 0.73 -22.17
CA SER A 95 1.29 -0.08 -23.35
C SER A 95 0.98 0.74 -24.60
N LYS A 96 0.72 2.04 -24.46
CA LYS A 96 0.39 2.96 -25.56
C LYS A 96 1.58 3.81 -26.02
N LEU A 97 2.74 3.65 -25.39
CA LEU A 97 3.91 4.45 -25.74
C LEU A 97 4.45 4.04 -27.11
N PRO A 98 4.77 5.02 -27.98
CA PRO A 98 5.34 4.76 -29.30
C PRO A 98 6.78 4.23 -29.21
N GLU A 99 7.50 4.60 -28.15
CA GLU A 99 8.84 4.12 -27.85
C GLU A 99 8.80 2.88 -26.95
N LYS A 100 9.77 1.98 -27.15
CA LYS A 100 9.94 0.84 -26.25
C LYS A 100 10.28 1.35 -24.85
N MET A 101 9.44 0.97 -23.89
CA MET A 101 9.70 1.22 -22.47
C MET A 101 11.06 0.67 -22.04
N PRO A 102 11.75 1.33 -21.10
CA PRO A 102 12.96 0.77 -20.49
C PRO A 102 12.70 -0.65 -19.97
N GLN A 103 13.70 -1.52 -20.08
CA GLN A 103 13.59 -2.90 -19.64
C GLN A 103 13.15 -2.97 -18.17
N GLY A 104 12.27 -3.91 -17.84
CA GLY A 104 11.76 -4.11 -16.47
C GLY A 104 10.63 -3.16 -16.04
N THR A 105 10.29 -2.15 -16.85
CA THR A 105 9.23 -1.18 -16.52
C THR A 105 7.85 -1.83 -16.35
N LEU A 106 7.51 -2.78 -17.23
CA LEU A 106 6.27 -3.54 -17.15
C LEU A 106 6.26 -4.42 -15.89
N ALA A 107 7.37 -5.12 -15.62
CA ALA A 107 7.52 -5.96 -14.44
C ALA A 107 7.35 -5.15 -13.15
N LYS A 108 7.99 -3.98 -13.04
CA LYS A 108 7.80 -3.05 -11.93
C LYS A 108 6.32 -2.64 -11.78
N SER A 109 5.70 -2.20 -12.87
CA SER A 109 4.30 -1.72 -12.82
C SER A 109 3.33 -2.81 -12.36
N LEU A 110 3.54 -4.05 -12.82
CA LEU A 110 2.74 -5.21 -12.41
C LEU A 110 3.02 -5.63 -10.98
N PHE A 111 4.29 -5.58 -10.56
CA PHE A 111 4.70 -5.93 -9.21
C PHE A 111 4.04 -5.00 -8.19
N GLU A 112 4.14 -3.69 -8.40
CA GLU A 112 3.52 -2.68 -7.52
C GLU A 112 1.98 -2.81 -7.52
N LEU A 113 1.37 -3.11 -8.66
CA LEU A 113 -0.07 -3.39 -8.72
C LEU A 113 -0.45 -4.63 -7.89
N GLY A 114 0.37 -5.69 -7.94
CA GLY A 114 0.18 -6.89 -7.11
C GLY A 114 0.28 -6.58 -5.62
N ILE A 115 1.25 -5.77 -5.20
CA ILE A 115 1.38 -5.29 -3.82
C ILE A 115 0.14 -4.49 -3.41
N ALA A 116 -0.32 -3.56 -4.25
CA ALA A 116 -1.50 -2.76 -3.96
C ALA A 116 -2.76 -3.62 -3.79
N PHE A 117 -2.91 -4.69 -4.58
CA PHE A 117 -4.01 -5.64 -4.44
C PHE A 117 -3.90 -6.51 -3.18
N MET A 118 -2.68 -6.91 -2.77
CA MET A 118 -2.47 -7.60 -1.50
C MET A 118 -2.89 -6.73 -0.32
N ARG A 119 -2.50 -5.45 -0.30
CA ARG A 119 -2.89 -4.50 0.76
C ARG A 119 -4.40 -4.27 0.79
N PHE A 120 -5.01 -4.10 -0.37
CA PHE A 120 -6.47 -4.00 -0.48
C PHE A 120 -7.17 -5.25 0.07
N GLY A 121 -6.67 -6.45 -0.26
CA GLY A 121 -7.17 -7.71 0.28
C GLY A 121 -6.98 -7.82 1.80
N GLU A 122 -5.84 -7.40 2.34
CA GLU A 122 -5.57 -7.36 3.77
C GLU A 122 -6.57 -6.46 4.52
N THR A 123 -6.85 -5.26 4.00
CA THR A 123 -7.82 -4.33 4.59
C THR A 123 -9.23 -4.91 4.60
N GLU A 124 -9.68 -5.54 3.50
CA GLU A 124 -11.02 -6.13 3.40
C GLU A 124 -11.19 -7.45 4.18
N ASN A 125 -10.10 -8.08 4.65
CA ASN A 125 -10.15 -9.37 5.32
C ASN A 125 -9.51 -9.34 6.72
N CYS A 126 -8.19 -9.18 6.79
CA CYS A 126 -7.41 -9.27 8.03
C CYS A 126 -7.78 -8.16 9.00
N CYS A 127 -7.74 -6.90 8.56
CA CYS A 127 -8.07 -5.74 9.39
C CYS A 127 -9.56 -5.70 9.77
N ALA A 128 -10.44 -6.18 8.89
CA ALA A 128 -11.88 -6.20 9.11
C ALA A 128 -12.32 -7.29 10.10
N ARG A 129 -11.64 -8.44 10.13
CA ARG A 129 -12.05 -9.61 10.93
C ARG A 129 -11.16 -9.89 12.14
N ASN A 130 -9.97 -9.27 12.23
CA ASN A 130 -8.99 -9.35 13.33
C ASN A 130 -8.85 -10.77 13.93
N SER A 131 -8.81 -11.78 13.07
CA SER A 131 -8.65 -13.17 13.49
C SER A 131 -7.22 -13.43 14.03
N PRO A 132 -7.06 -14.30 15.05
CA PRO A 132 -5.74 -14.72 15.52
C PRO A 132 -4.95 -15.56 14.51
N ASP A 133 -5.62 -16.12 13.48
CA ASP A 133 -4.96 -16.87 12.41
C ASP A 133 -4.47 -15.98 11.27
N SER A 134 -4.84 -14.68 11.26
CA SER A 134 -4.36 -13.72 10.28
C SER A 134 -2.84 -13.56 10.36
N CYS A 135 -2.17 -13.48 9.21
CA CYS A 135 -0.74 -13.20 9.10
C CYS A 135 0.20 -14.23 9.78
N LEU A 136 -0.32 -15.40 10.18
CA LEU A 136 0.51 -16.56 10.58
C LEU A 136 0.77 -17.44 9.36
N LEU A 137 2.03 -17.84 9.16
CA LEU A 137 2.42 -18.69 8.04
C LEU A 137 2.51 -20.18 8.46
N PRO A 138 1.95 -21.11 7.67
CA PRO A 138 1.11 -20.87 6.48
C PRO A 138 -0.26 -20.30 6.86
N ILE A 139 -0.79 -19.39 6.01
CA ILE A 139 -2.13 -18.79 6.21
C ILE A 139 -3.17 -19.90 6.04
N ARG A 140 -4.02 -20.08 7.05
CA ARG A 140 -5.00 -21.17 7.12
C ARG A 140 -6.13 -20.84 8.09
N GLY A 141 -7.11 -21.74 8.16
CA GLY A 141 -8.19 -21.64 9.13
C GLY A 141 -8.96 -20.33 8.97
N SER A 142 -9.07 -19.56 10.05
CA SER A 142 -9.83 -18.31 10.02
C SER A 142 -9.11 -17.14 9.32
N GLY A 143 -7.83 -17.31 8.95
CA GLY A 143 -7.03 -16.38 8.15
C GLY A 143 -7.27 -16.45 6.64
N ILE A 144 -8.06 -17.41 6.15
CA ILE A 144 -8.47 -17.47 4.74
C ILE A 144 -9.38 -16.27 4.41
N HIS A 145 -9.08 -15.60 3.31
CA HIS A 145 -9.79 -14.44 2.81
C HIS A 145 -11.17 -14.84 2.26
N THR A 146 -12.21 -14.16 2.75
CA THR A 146 -13.57 -14.27 2.23
C THR A 146 -13.80 -13.28 1.08
N GLN A 147 -13.21 -12.09 1.17
CA GLN A 147 -13.17 -11.11 0.08
C GLN A 147 -11.98 -11.44 -0.82
N ARG A 148 -12.23 -12.27 -1.84
CA ARG A 148 -11.19 -12.89 -2.67
C ARG A 148 -10.55 -11.96 -3.69
N THR A 149 -11.24 -10.89 -4.09
CA THR A 149 -10.83 -10.00 -5.20
C THR A 149 -9.41 -9.49 -5.06
N GLY A 150 -8.98 -9.07 -3.87
CA GLY A 150 -7.61 -8.58 -3.64
C GLY A 150 -6.57 -9.65 -3.97
N SER A 151 -6.70 -10.84 -3.40
CA SER A 151 -5.76 -11.94 -3.62
C SER A 151 -5.78 -12.46 -5.06
N GLU A 152 -6.96 -12.61 -5.68
CA GLU A 152 -7.09 -13.09 -7.06
C GLU A 152 -6.44 -12.13 -8.07
N GLN A 153 -6.62 -10.82 -7.88
CA GLN A 153 -5.99 -9.82 -8.74
C GLN A 153 -4.48 -9.71 -8.48
N ALA A 154 -4.02 -9.87 -7.24
CA ALA A 154 -2.60 -9.96 -6.92
C ALA A 154 -1.95 -11.17 -7.59
N ILE A 155 -2.57 -12.35 -7.55
CA ILE A 155 -2.13 -13.57 -8.26
C ILE A 155 -1.98 -13.28 -9.76
N ALA A 156 -3.00 -12.69 -10.38
CA ALA A 156 -2.96 -12.36 -11.80
C ALA A 156 -1.80 -11.40 -12.14
N ALA A 157 -1.54 -10.40 -11.30
CA ALA A 157 -0.44 -9.46 -11.48
C ALA A 157 0.93 -10.15 -11.33
N PHE A 158 1.16 -10.91 -10.26
CA PHE A 158 2.43 -11.59 -10.01
C PHE A 158 2.75 -12.65 -11.05
N ARG A 159 1.76 -13.42 -11.54
CA ARG A 159 1.98 -14.36 -12.66
C ARG A 159 2.48 -13.64 -13.92
N ARG A 160 1.99 -12.43 -14.19
CA ARG A 160 2.48 -11.61 -15.30
C ARG A 160 3.88 -11.05 -15.04
N VAL A 161 4.25 -10.78 -13.78
CA VAL A 161 5.64 -10.45 -13.43
C VAL A 161 6.56 -11.61 -13.76
N LEU A 162 6.25 -12.84 -13.30
CA LEU A 162 7.07 -14.02 -13.54
C LEU A 162 7.25 -14.31 -15.05
N ALA A 163 6.21 -14.08 -15.86
CA ALA A 163 6.27 -14.24 -17.31
C ALA A 163 7.12 -13.16 -18.01
N ALA A 164 7.33 -12.00 -17.37
CA ALA A 164 8.03 -10.85 -17.95
C ALA A 164 9.48 -10.70 -17.45
N THR A 165 9.95 -11.59 -16.58
CA THR A 165 11.25 -11.47 -15.90
C THR A 165 12.08 -12.75 -15.99
N SER A 166 13.40 -12.60 -15.87
CA SER A 166 14.31 -13.75 -15.71
C SER A 166 14.09 -14.39 -14.33
N PRO A 167 14.16 -15.73 -14.21
CA PRO A 167 14.04 -16.45 -12.94
C PRO A 167 14.97 -15.96 -11.82
N THR A 168 16.12 -15.37 -12.18
CA THR A 168 17.14 -14.89 -11.24
C THR A 168 17.04 -13.39 -10.93
N SER A 169 16.10 -12.67 -11.53
CA SER A 169 15.92 -11.24 -11.25
C SER A 169 15.18 -11.01 -9.93
N ASP A 170 15.49 -9.91 -9.24
CA ASP A 170 14.86 -9.56 -7.96
C ASP A 170 13.32 -9.55 -8.04
N TYR A 171 12.74 -8.93 -9.06
CA TYR A 171 11.28 -8.91 -9.25
C TYR A 171 10.69 -10.31 -9.43
N HIS A 172 11.41 -11.24 -10.05
CA HIS A 172 10.91 -12.62 -10.21
C HIS A 172 10.83 -13.32 -8.86
N LEU A 173 11.92 -13.29 -8.09
CA LEU A 173 12.01 -13.95 -6.79
C LEU A 173 11.00 -13.35 -5.80
N GLN A 174 10.89 -12.01 -5.78
CA GLN A 174 9.91 -11.31 -4.95
C GLN A 174 8.47 -11.64 -5.34
N ALA A 175 8.14 -11.61 -6.64
CA ALA A 175 6.81 -11.94 -7.11
C ALA A 175 6.46 -13.41 -6.85
N GLN A 176 7.42 -14.32 -6.96
CA GLN A 176 7.21 -15.74 -6.69
C GLN A 176 6.85 -15.97 -5.22
N TRP A 177 7.57 -15.32 -4.31
CA TRP A 177 7.26 -15.39 -2.89
C TRP A 177 5.86 -14.85 -2.57
N LEU A 178 5.53 -13.65 -3.07
CA LEU A 178 4.24 -13.01 -2.81
C LEU A 178 3.07 -13.73 -3.48
N LEU A 179 3.31 -14.36 -4.63
CA LEU A 179 2.33 -15.22 -5.29
C LEU A 179 1.93 -16.40 -4.40
N ASN A 180 2.88 -17.04 -3.72
CA ASN A 180 2.58 -18.11 -2.78
C ASN A 180 1.75 -17.60 -1.60
N LEU A 181 2.08 -16.43 -1.05
CA LEU A 181 1.27 -15.83 0.02
C LEU A 181 -0.16 -15.56 -0.46
N ALA A 182 -0.33 -15.02 -1.68
CA ALA A 182 -1.63 -14.76 -2.26
C ALA A 182 -2.46 -16.04 -2.42
N TYR A 183 -1.87 -17.16 -2.85
CA TYR A 183 -2.57 -18.46 -2.89
C TYR A 183 -2.92 -18.97 -1.48
N MET A 184 -2.02 -18.85 -0.50
CA MET A 184 -2.32 -19.24 0.89
C MET A 184 -3.53 -18.47 1.44
N THR A 185 -3.68 -17.17 1.12
CA THR A 185 -4.87 -16.41 1.54
C THR A 185 -6.18 -16.96 0.96
N LEU A 186 -6.13 -17.70 -0.15
CA LEU A 186 -7.28 -18.33 -0.79
C LEU A 186 -7.47 -19.80 -0.37
N GLY A 187 -6.55 -20.34 0.44
CA GLY A 187 -6.55 -21.74 0.88
C GLY A 187 -6.06 -22.72 -0.19
N GLU A 188 -5.23 -22.24 -1.12
CA GLU A 188 -4.69 -22.97 -2.26
C GLU A 188 -3.21 -23.33 -2.09
#